data_AF-A0A2K8L329-F1
#
_entry.id   AF-A0A2K8L329-F1
#
_cell.length_a   1.000
_cell.length_b   1.000
_cell.length_c   1.000
_cell.angle_alpha   90.00
_cell.angle_beta   90.00
_cell.angle_gamma   90.00
#
_symmetry.space_group_name_H-M   'P 1'
#
loop_
_entity.id
_entity.type
_entity.pdbx_description
1 polymer ?
#
loop_
_entity_poly.entity_id
_entity_poly.type
_entity_poly.pdbx_seq_one_letter_code
_entity_poly.pdbx_strand_id
1 'polypeptide(L)'
;MKTAFTFSFASAAAAMSIITPAYAEAAPSDGGFASLIPLLLIMVIFYFLLIRPQQKKLKDHRSMVDSLSKGDKVMTGGGVYGKITAVKDDVLKVEIADGVVISVKRDTVAGLAETAPVKEKTDKE
;
A
#
# COMPACT_ATOMS: atom_id res chain seq x y z
N MET A 1 -0.20 15.71 56.72
CA MET A 1 0.87 15.07 57.53
C MET A 1 2.10 14.99 56.61
N LYS A 2 3.01 15.97 56.66
CA LYS A 2 4.36 15.86 57.28
C LYS A 2 5.13 14.64 56.77
N THR A 3 6.38 14.66 56.30
CA THR A 3 7.46 15.63 56.00
C THR A 3 8.67 14.77 55.60
N ALA A 4 9.67 15.37 54.94
CA ALA A 4 11.07 14.94 54.87
C ALA A 4 11.45 13.79 53.92
N PHE A 5 12.17 14.13 52.84
CA PHE A 5 13.61 13.83 52.81
C PHE A 5 14.31 14.72 51.78
N THR A 6 15.06 15.70 52.27
CA THR A 6 16.11 16.43 51.56
C THR A 6 17.34 15.56 51.38
N PHE A 7 18.08 15.80 50.28
CA PHE A 7 19.51 15.53 49.97
C PHE A 7 19.59 14.87 48.58
N SER A 8 20.51 15.17 47.67
CA SER A 8 21.52 16.21 47.51
C SER A 8 22.04 16.01 46.08
N PHE A 9 22.39 17.11 45.43
CA PHE A 9 23.11 17.16 44.16
C PHE A 9 24.42 16.37 44.22
N ALA A 10 24.67 15.56 43.18
CA ALA A 10 25.95 15.14 42.58
C ALA A 10 25.67 13.86 41.78
N SER A 11 26.19 13.57 40.61
CA SER A 11 27.05 14.24 39.64
C SER A 11 27.17 13.23 38.49
N ALA A 12 27.58 13.72 37.33
CA ALA A 12 28.34 12.98 36.32
C ALA A 12 27.64 11.85 35.55
N ALA A 13 27.33 12.21 34.30
CA ALA A 13 27.91 11.59 33.12
C ALA A 13 27.86 10.05 33.03
N ALA A 14 26.91 9.55 32.25
CA ALA A 14 27.11 8.57 31.18
C ALA A 14 25.78 7.84 30.91
N ALA A 15 24.98 8.36 29.98
CA ALA A 15 24.01 7.59 29.19
C ALA A 15 23.15 8.54 28.33
N MET A 16 23.77 9.22 27.37
CA MET A 16 23.04 9.89 26.27
C MET A 16 23.65 9.46 24.94
N SER A 17 23.53 8.17 24.62
CA SER A 17 23.87 7.61 23.30
C SER A 17 22.86 6.55 22.87
N ILE A 18 21.57 6.91 22.76
CA ILE A 18 20.57 6.09 22.04
C ILE A 18 19.53 6.90 21.25
N ILE A 19 19.71 8.20 21.10
CA ILE A 19 18.93 8.98 20.13
C ILE A 19 19.93 9.83 19.37
N THR A 20 20.51 9.27 18.33
CA THR A 20 21.26 10.06 17.35
C THR A 20 20.26 11.06 16.77
N PRO A 21 20.45 12.38 16.94
CA PRO A 21 19.74 13.32 16.10
C PRO A 21 20.32 13.10 14.71
N ALA A 22 19.53 12.54 13.81
CA ALA A 22 19.80 12.63 12.38
C ALA A 22 19.72 14.13 12.03
N TYR A 23 20.82 14.85 12.26
CA TYR A 23 21.04 16.12 11.62
C TYR A 23 21.07 15.80 10.13
N ALA A 24 20.03 16.26 9.42
CA ALA A 24 20.17 16.55 8.02
C ALA A 24 21.36 17.50 7.91
N GLU A 25 22.50 16.99 7.42
CA GLU A 25 23.65 17.81 7.08
C GLU A 25 23.18 18.77 5.99
N ALA A 26 22.92 20.01 6.39
CA ALA A 26 22.58 21.08 5.48
C ALA A 26 23.77 21.28 4.55
N ALA A 27 23.60 20.93 3.28
CA ALA A 27 24.52 21.32 2.22
C ALA A 27 24.73 22.84 2.25
N PRO A 28 25.94 23.34 1.93
CA PRO A 28 26.32 24.73 2.12
C PRO A 28 25.30 25.67 1.48
N SER A 29 24.76 26.56 2.31
CA SER A 29 23.77 27.56 1.97
C SER A 29 24.42 28.70 1.19
N ASP A 30 24.65 28.53 -0.10
CA ASP A 30 24.82 29.63 -1.05
C ASP A 30 23.47 29.93 -1.73
N GLY A 31 23.11 31.22 -1.75
CA GLY A 31 21.74 31.71 -1.81
C GLY A 31 20.96 31.48 -3.11
N GLY A 32 19.64 31.68 -3.00
CA GLY A 32 18.71 31.99 -4.10
C GLY A 32 18.59 30.93 -5.20
N PHE A 33 17.46 30.21 -5.24
CA PHE A 33 17.12 29.16 -6.22
C PHE A 33 18.03 27.92 -6.22
N ALA A 34 19.35 28.05 -6.05
CA ALA A 34 20.28 26.93 -6.00
C ALA A 34 20.01 25.99 -4.80
N SER A 35 19.59 26.54 -3.65
CA SER A 35 19.19 25.77 -2.47
C SER A 35 17.83 25.07 -2.61
N LEU A 36 17.00 25.47 -3.56
CA LEU A 36 15.74 24.79 -3.88
C LEU A 36 15.96 23.58 -4.78
N ILE A 37 17.10 23.50 -5.49
CA ILE A 37 17.41 22.39 -6.40
C ILE A 37 17.50 21.05 -5.63
N PRO A 38 18.26 20.90 -4.52
CA PRO A 38 18.30 19.66 -3.76
C PRO A 38 16.94 19.26 -3.15
N LEU A 39 16.18 20.24 -2.65
CA LEU A 39 14.85 20.02 -2.06
C LEU A 39 13.86 19.50 -3.12
N LEU A 40 13.84 20.12 -4.30
CA LEU A 40 12.96 19.77 -5.40
C LEU A 40 13.36 18.44 -6.04
N LEU A 41 14.67 18.14 -6.13
CA LEU A 41 15.20 16.86 -6.61
C LEU A 41 14.70 15.68 -5.75
N ILE A 42 14.79 15.79 -4.43
CA ILE A 42 14.28 14.77 -3.49
C ILE A 42 12.77 14.62 -3.65
N MET A 43 12.03 15.73 -3.71
CA MET A 43 10.58 15.70 -3.89
C MET A 43 10.18 15.00 -5.19
N VAL A 44 10.91 15.25 -6.29
CA VAL A 44 10.68 14.62 -7.59
C VAL A 44 11.00 13.13 -7.55
N ILE A 45 12.12 12.72 -6.95
CA ILE A 45 12.49 11.30 -6.87
C ILE A 45 11.45 10.52 -6.07
N PHE A 46 11.09 10.97 -4.86
CA PHE A 46 10.08 10.27 -4.05
C PHE A 46 8.69 10.28 -4.69
N TYR A 47 8.29 11.39 -5.33
CA TYR A 47 7.05 11.47 -6.10
C TYR A 47 7.04 10.42 -7.21
N PHE A 48 8.11 10.36 -8.00
CA PHE A 48 8.18 9.48 -9.16
C PHE A 48 8.26 7.99 -8.76
N LEU A 49 8.98 7.67 -7.68
CA LEU A 49 9.17 6.30 -7.23
C LEU A 49 7.95 5.72 -6.51
N LEU A 50 7.17 6.49 -5.75
CA LEU A 50 5.99 5.96 -5.04
C LEU A 50 4.67 6.13 -5.79
N ILE A 51 4.44 7.27 -6.45
CA ILE A 51 3.12 7.55 -7.05
C ILE A 51 2.92 6.79 -8.35
N ARG A 52 3.95 6.66 -9.19
CA ARG A 52 3.87 5.91 -10.45
C ARG A 52 3.55 4.42 -10.26
N PRO A 53 4.22 3.65 -9.37
CA PRO A 53 3.87 2.24 -9.19
C PRO A 53 2.52 2.03 -8.52
N GLN A 54 2.07 2.97 -7.67
CA GLN A 54 0.74 2.88 -7.04
C GLN A 54 -0.38 3.03 -8.07
N GLN A 55 -0.28 4.01 -8.98
CA GLN A 55 -1.26 4.18 -10.05
C GLN A 55 -1.36 2.95 -10.94
N LYS A 56 -0.23 2.28 -11.22
CA LYS A 56 -0.21 1.04 -12.00
C LYS A 56 -0.96 -0.08 -11.28
N LYS A 57 -0.68 -0.33 -10.00
CA LYS A 57 -1.39 -1.35 -9.20
C LYS A 57 -2.90 -1.11 -9.10
N LEU A 58 -3.32 0.14 -8.91
CA LEU A 58 -4.74 0.50 -8.85
C LEU A 58 -5.43 0.31 -10.20
N LYS A 59 -4.76 0.70 -11.29
CA LYS A 59 -5.28 0.52 -12.65
C LYS A 59 -5.38 -0.97 -13.02
N ASP A 60 -4.38 -1.75 -12.64
CA ASP A 60 -4.36 -3.21 -12.88
C ASP A 60 -5.47 -3.90 -12.08
N HIS A 61 -5.67 -3.53 -10.80
CA HIS A 61 -6.76 -4.06 -9.99
C HIS A 61 -8.14 -3.69 -10.57
N ARG A 62 -8.35 -2.43 -10.98
CA ARG A 62 -9.58 -2.01 -11.67
C ARG A 62 -9.80 -2.80 -12.96
N SER A 63 -8.77 -2.97 -13.78
CA SER A 63 -8.88 -3.74 -15.02
C SER A 63 -9.21 -5.22 -14.77
N MET A 64 -8.71 -5.81 -13.69
CA MET A 64 -9.04 -7.18 -13.30
C MET A 64 -10.51 -7.28 -12.88
N VAL A 65 -10.95 -6.37 -12.02
CA VAL A 65 -12.34 -6.26 -11.56
C VAL A 65 -13.30 -6.03 -12.74
N ASP A 66 -12.90 -5.21 -13.72
CA ASP A 66 -13.66 -4.93 -14.94
C ASP A 66 -13.74 -6.15 -15.88
N SER A 67 -12.70 -6.97 -15.93
CA SER A 67 -12.68 -8.18 -16.77
C SER A 67 -13.59 -9.31 -16.29
N LEU A 68 -14.07 -9.24 -15.05
CA LEU A 68 -14.96 -10.27 -14.47
C LEU A 68 -16.30 -10.30 -15.18
N SER A 69 -16.63 -11.48 -15.73
CA SER A 69 -17.84 -11.72 -16.50
C SER A 69 -18.69 -12.84 -15.90
N LYS A 70 -19.94 -12.95 -16.34
CA LYS A 70 -20.81 -14.06 -15.94
C LYS A 70 -20.22 -15.37 -16.45
N GLY A 71 -20.18 -16.38 -15.60
CA GLY A 71 -19.65 -17.70 -15.93
C GLY A 71 -18.23 -17.94 -15.41
N ASP A 72 -17.51 -16.89 -15.01
CA ASP A 72 -16.15 -17.03 -14.49
C ASP A 72 -16.14 -17.65 -13.10
N LYS A 73 -15.18 -18.56 -12.86
CA LYS A 73 -14.85 -18.98 -11.49
C LYS A 73 -13.93 -17.95 -10.86
N VAL A 74 -14.29 -17.47 -9.69
CA VAL A 74 -13.55 -16.43 -8.98
C VAL A 74 -13.21 -16.88 -7.57
N MET A 75 -12.09 -16.38 -7.08
CA MET A 75 -11.73 -16.41 -5.67
C MET A 75 -11.98 -15.03 -5.07
N THR A 76 -12.82 -14.98 -4.04
CA THR A 76 -13.02 -13.77 -3.24
C THR A 76 -11.87 -13.58 -2.26
N GLY A 77 -11.66 -12.35 -1.76
CA GLY A 77 -10.61 -12.03 -0.80
C GLY A 77 -10.73 -12.77 0.55
N GLY A 78 -11.90 -13.34 0.84
CA GLY A 78 -12.12 -14.23 1.99
C GLY A 78 -11.72 -15.69 1.75
N GLY A 79 -11.16 -16.03 0.59
CA GLY A 79 -10.79 -17.41 0.24
C GLY A 79 -11.95 -18.28 -0.25
N VAL A 80 -13.09 -17.67 -0.57
CA VAL A 80 -14.27 -18.40 -1.07
C VAL A 80 -14.19 -18.50 -2.59
N TYR A 81 -14.35 -19.72 -3.09
CA TYR A 81 -14.40 -20.05 -4.51
C TYR A 81 -15.85 -20.20 -4.96
N GLY A 82 -16.17 -19.68 -6.14
CA GLY A 82 -17.50 -19.85 -6.72
C GLY A 82 -17.58 -19.34 -8.14
N LYS A 83 -18.75 -19.50 -8.76
CA LYS A 83 -19.03 -19.10 -10.14
C LYS A 83 -19.89 -17.84 -10.17
N ILE A 84 -19.54 -16.87 -11.00
CA ILE A 84 -20.36 -15.66 -11.18
C ILE A 84 -21.63 -16.02 -11.95
N THR A 85 -22.80 -15.82 -11.33
CA THR A 85 -24.11 -16.03 -11.96
C THR A 85 -24.69 -14.72 -12.51
N ALA A 86 -24.42 -13.60 -11.84
CA ALA A 86 -24.81 -12.27 -12.31
C ALA A 86 -23.81 -11.19 -11.88
N VAL A 87 -23.61 -10.22 -12.76
CA VAL A 87 -22.82 -9.01 -12.52
C VAL A 87 -23.79 -7.84 -12.42
N LYS A 88 -23.79 -7.13 -11.29
CA LYS A 88 -24.40 -5.82 -11.10
C LYS A 88 -23.28 -4.85 -10.73
N ASP A 89 -23.39 -3.59 -11.12
CA ASP A 89 -22.29 -2.60 -11.16
C ASP A 89 -21.26 -2.74 -10.02
N ASP A 90 -21.72 -2.68 -8.76
CA ASP A 90 -20.86 -2.76 -7.56
C ASP A 90 -20.94 -4.12 -6.84
N VAL A 91 -21.88 -4.99 -7.25
CA VAL A 91 -22.20 -6.26 -6.55
C VAL A 91 -22.29 -7.42 -7.51
N LEU A 92 -21.49 -8.45 -7.25
CA LEU A 92 -21.47 -9.72 -7.97
C LEU A 92 -22.29 -10.76 -7.22
N LYS A 93 -23.13 -11.51 -7.95
CA LYS A 93 -23.75 -12.73 -7.43
C LYS A 93 -22.86 -13.92 -7.75
N VAL A 94 -22.38 -14.58 -6.71
CA VAL A 94 -21.49 -15.73 -6.80
C VAL A 94 -22.21 -16.94 -6.20
N GLU A 95 -22.29 -18.01 -6.99
CA GLU A 95 -22.78 -19.31 -6.55
C GLU A 95 -21.61 -20.15 -6.06
N ILE A 96 -21.69 -20.62 -4.81
CA ILE A 96 -20.61 -21.36 -4.13
C ILE A 96 -20.95 -22.86 -4.09
N ALA A 97 -22.22 -23.18 -3.96
CA ALA A 97 -22.77 -24.52 -3.93
C ALA A 97 -24.18 -24.49 -4.55
N ASP A 98 -24.73 -25.65 -4.89
CA ASP A 98 -26.03 -25.76 -5.54
C ASP A 98 -27.12 -25.01 -4.78
N GLY A 99 -27.64 -23.93 -5.39
CA GLY A 99 -28.70 -23.10 -4.81
C GLY A 99 -28.24 -22.08 -3.76
N VAL A 100 -26.94 -22.01 -3.43
CA VAL A 100 -26.38 -21.02 -2.50
C VAL A 100 -25.71 -19.90 -3.28
N VAL A 101 -26.44 -18.78 -3.42
CA VAL A 101 -25.95 -17.56 -4.09
C VAL A 101 -25.71 -16.47 -3.06
N ILE A 102 -24.47 -15.98 -3.00
CA ILE A 102 -24.08 -14.86 -2.16
C ILE A 102 -23.83 -13.61 -2.99
N SER A 103 -24.01 -12.45 -2.36
CA SER A 103 -23.71 -11.15 -2.98
C SER A 103 -22.39 -10.62 -2.42
N VAL A 104 -21.44 -10.36 -3.30
CA VAL A 104 -20.08 -9.95 -2.95
C VAL A 104 -19.75 -8.66 -3.67
N LYS A 105 -19.02 -7.75 -3.02
CA LYS A 105 -18.57 -6.52 -3.67
C LYS A 105 -17.53 -6.83 -4.75
N ARG A 106 -17.62 -6.12 -5.87
CA ARG A 106 -16.69 -6.29 -7.00
C ARG A 106 -15.22 -6.11 -6.59
N ASP A 107 -14.96 -5.12 -5.74
CA ASP A 107 -13.63 -4.78 -5.23
C ASP A 107 -13.02 -5.85 -4.30
N THR A 108 -13.85 -6.74 -3.76
CA THR A 108 -13.38 -7.80 -2.85
C THR A 108 -12.99 -9.08 -3.58
N VAL A 109 -13.06 -9.12 -4.92
CA VAL A 109 -12.61 -10.27 -5.71
C VAL A 109 -11.09 -10.23 -5.86
N ALA A 110 -10.42 -11.33 -5.48
CA ALA A 110 -8.96 -11.43 -5.51
C ALA A 110 -8.42 -11.89 -6.88
N GLY A 111 -9.23 -12.63 -7.65
CA GLY A 111 -8.87 -13.06 -8.99
C GLY A 111 -9.74 -14.19 -9.53
N LEU A 112 -9.46 -14.61 -10.76
CA LEU A 112 -10.05 -15.77 -11.40
C LEU A 112 -9.45 -17.05 -10.81
N ALA A 113 -10.30 -18.00 -10.42
CA ALA A 113 -9.92 -19.25 -9.78
C ALA A 113 -9.56 -20.37 -10.77
N GLU A 114 -9.96 -20.25 -12.03
CA GLU A 114 -9.65 -21.23 -13.07
C GLU A 114 -8.71 -20.57 -14.09
N THR A 115 -7.53 -21.16 -14.19
CA THR A 115 -6.35 -20.78 -14.98
C THR A 115 -6.60 -19.75 -16.09
N ALA A 116 -6.08 -18.55 -15.89
CA ALA A 116 -5.39 -17.84 -16.96
C ALA A 116 -3.98 -17.52 -16.45
N PRO A 117 -2.94 -17.97 -17.16
CA PRO A 117 -1.57 -17.72 -16.77
C PRO A 117 -1.37 -16.22 -16.64
N VAL A 118 -0.51 -15.81 -15.71
CA VAL A 118 0.19 -14.53 -15.79
C VAL A 118 0.56 -14.35 -17.26
N LYS A 119 -0.10 -13.42 -17.96
CA LYS A 119 0.44 -12.92 -19.23
C LYS A 119 1.75 -12.26 -18.84
N GLU A 120 2.79 -13.08 -18.85
CA GLU A 120 4.18 -12.67 -18.90
C GLU A 120 4.27 -11.81 -20.15
N LYS A 121 4.09 -10.50 -19.95
CA LYS A 121 4.65 -9.53 -20.87
C LYS A 121 6.15 -9.71 -20.69
N THR A 122 6.70 -10.59 -21.52
CA THR A 122 8.08 -10.56 -21.95
C THR A 122 8.31 -9.17 -22.53
N ASP A 123 8.64 -8.22 -21.66
CA ASP A 123 9.28 -6.96 -22.06
C ASP A 123 10.69 -7.36 -22.49
N LYS A 124 10.81 -7.75 -23.77
CA LYS A 124 12.07 -7.69 -24.51
C LYS A 124 12.23 -6.25 -24.98
N GLU A 125 13.11 -5.51 -24.30
CA GLU A 125 14.18 -4.71 -24.91
C GLU A 125 15.16 -4.23 -23.83
#